data_AF-A0A3N5E1W4-F1
#
_entry.id   AF-A0A3N5E1W4-F1
#
_cell.length_a   1.000
_cell.length_b   1.000
_cell.length_c   1.000
_cell.angle_alpha   90.00
_cell.angle_beta   90.00
_cell.angle_gamma   90.00
#
_symmetry.space_group_name_H-M   'P 1'
#
loop_
_entity.id
_entity.type
_entity.pdbx_description
1 polymer ?
#
loop_
_entity_poly.entity_id
_entity_poly.type
_entity_poly.pdbx_seq_one_letter_code
_entity_poly.pdbx_strand_id
1 'polypeptide(L)'
;MTISVRGLSSDVHSSLPHRVEGNADRRRLIVGDGAASLSFSSMSGDLSVTRSRQAAAASAMPAVTESADAAEPTAPSLDATAANSQTEVLAALERGEIDVDEAMRRLGDES
;
A
#
# COMPACT_ATOMS: atom_id res chain seq x y z
N MET A 1 15.67 9.25 1.36
CA MET A 1 15.72 8.37 0.17
C MET A 1 15.14 9.03 -1.09
N THR A 2 15.79 8.90 -2.23
CA THR A 2 15.38 9.34 -3.57
C THR A 2 15.07 8.12 -4.42
N ILE A 3 13.99 8.16 -5.20
CA ILE A 3 13.56 7.09 -6.09
C ILE A 3 13.40 7.71 -7.48
N SER A 4 14.15 7.22 -8.46
CA SER A 4 14.05 7.68 -9.85
C SER A 4 13.38 6.62 -10.69
N VAL A 5 12.28 6.98 -11.36
CA VAL A 5 11.48 6.09 -12.20
C VAL A 5 11.51 6.59 -13.64
N ARG A 6 11.84 5.69 -14.56
CA ARG A 6 11.78 5.92 -16.00
C ARG A 6 10.92 4.85 -16.64
N GLY A 7 9.84 5.26 -17.28
CA GLY A 7 8.94 4.35 -18.00
C GLY A 7 8.00 5.09 -18.93
N LEU A 8 7.58 4.40 -20.00
CA LEU A 8 6.69 4.96 -21.02
C LEU A 8 5.21 4.92 -20.58
N SER A 9 4.84 3.87 -19.84
CA SER A 9 3.50 3.63 -19.29
C SER A 9 3.62 2.97 -17.92
N SER A 10 4.18 3.69 -16.96
CA SER A 10 4.40 3.19 -15.60
C SER A 10 3.67 4.07 -14.59
N ASP A 11 2.89 3.42 -13.72
CA ASP A 11 2.29 4.07 -12.57
C ASP A 11 3.18 3.93 -11.34
N VAL A 12 3.21 5.00 -10.54
CA VAL A 12 4.07 5.09 -9.37
C VAL A 12 3.23 5.42 -8.17
N HIS A 13 3.18 4.50 -7.22
CA HIS A 13 2.45 4.66 -5.98
C HIS A 13 3.42 4.60 -4.79
N SER A 14 3.30 5.57 -3.89
CA SER A 14 4.16 5.65 -2.70
C SER A 14 3.29 5.92 -1.48
N SER A 15 3.31 4.98 -0.54
CA SER A 15 2.63 5.11 0.75
C SER A 15 3.47 5.87 1.79
N LEU A 16 4.63 6.41 1.38
CA LEU A 16 5.56 7.16 2.22
C LEU A 16 5.37 8.66 1.96
N PRO A 17 5.51 9.54 2.99
CA PRO A 17 5.56 10.99 2.76
C PRO A 17 6.69 11.32 1.78
N HIS A 18 6.31 11.86 0.63
CA HIS A 18 7.24 12.06 -0.47
C HIS A 18 6.91 13.34 -1.23
N ARG A 19 7.95 13.90 -1.83
CA ARG A 19 7.85 14.98 -2.81
C ARG A 19 8.11 14.40 -4.19
N VAL A 20 7.17 14.63 -5.11
CA VAL A 20 7.34 14.25 -6.52
C VAL A 20 8.01 15.40 -7.27
N GLU A 21 9.00 15.07 -8.08
CA GLU A 21 9.67 15.97 -9.02
C GLU A 21 9.77 15.29 -10.40
N GLY A 22 9.78 16.10 -11.46
CA GLY A 22 9.94 15.60 -12.83
C GLY A 22 8.63 15.43 -13.61
N ASN A 23 8.76 14.87 -14.81
CA ASN A 23 7.69 14.79 -15.82
C ASN A 23 7.22 13.34 -15.97
N ALA A 24 6.11 13.10 -16.70
CA ALA A 24 5.52 11.76 -16.83
C ALA A 24 6.53 10.66 -17.25
N ASP A 25 7.47 10.96 -18.15
CA ASP A 25 8.52 10.03 -18.64
C ASP A 25 9.72 9.88 -17.67
N ARG A 26 9.87 10.80 -16.71
CA ARG A 26 10.96 10.84 -15.72
C ARG A 26 10.43 11.34 -14.39
N ARG A 27 9.87 10.43 -13.60
CA ARG A 27 9.35 10.73 -12.26
C ARG A 27 10.44 10.50 -11.21
N ARG A 28 10.63 11.44 -10.30
CA ARG A 28 11.52 11.33 -9.16
C ARG A 28 10.71 11.51 -7.89
N LEU A 29 10.78 10.57 -6.97
CA LEU A 29 10.14 10.64 -5.66
C LEU A 29 11.22 10.81 -4.60
N ILE A 30 11.15 11.89 -3.84
CA ILE A 30 12.04 12.16 -2.71
C ILE A 30 11.26 11.84 -1.43
N VAL A 31 11.62 10.75 -0.78
CA VAL A 31 11.09 10.26 0.50
C VAL A 31 12.02 10.69 1.64
N GLY A 32 11.50 11.36 2.67
CA GLY A 32 12.32 11.83 3.80
C GLY A 32 13.42 12.80 3.36
N ASP A 33 14.68 12.50 3.71
CA ASP A 33 15.86 13.36 3.49
C ASP A 33 16.56 13.20 2.13
N GLY A 34 16.08 12.31 1.26
CA GLY A 34 16.74 12.02 -0.02
C GLY A 34 18.06 11.24 0.02
N ALA A 35 18.59 10.84 1.19
CA ALA A 35 19.98 10.35 1.35
C ALA A 35 20.31 9.01 0.64
N ALA A 36 19.42 8.02 0.69
CA ALA A 36 19.56 6.77 -0.07
C ALA A 36 19.00 6.93 -1.50
N SER A 37 19.50 6.23 -2.52
CA SER A 37 18.95 6.32 -3.89
C SER A 37 18.57 4.97 -4.50
N LEU A 38 17.40 4.88 -5.12
CA LEU A 38 16.93 3.73 -5.91
C LEU A 38 16.56 4.19 -7.33
N SER A 39 17.01 3.47 -8.35
CA SER A 39 16.68 3.76 -9.75
C SER A 39 15.95 2.57 -10.36
N PHE A 40 14.80 2.82 -10.96
CA PHE A 40 13.95 1.82 -11.61
C PHE A 40 13.64 2.25 -13.05
N SER A 41 13.94 1.38 -14.01
CA SER A 41 13.62 1.59 -15.42
C SER A 41 12.83 0.39 -15.93
N SER A 42 11.57 0.62 -16.31
CA SER A 42 10.73 -0.40 -16.93
C SER A 42 10.02 0.18 -18.15
N MET A 43 9.78 -0.65 -19.17
CA MET A 43 8.94 -0.26 -20.31
C MET A 43 7.44 -0.32 -19.95
N SER A 44 7.05 -1.28 -19.10
CA SER A 44 5.70 -1.44 -18.54
C SER A 44 5.78 -2.01 -17.13
N GLY A 45 4.86 -1.61 -16.25
CA GLY A 45 4.74 -2.14 -14.91
C GLY A 45 4.73 -1.07 -13.82
N ASP A 46 4.29 -1.48 -12.64
CA ASP A 46 3.98 -0.62 -11.52
C ASP A 46 5.11 -0.66 -10.48
N LEU A 47 5.42 0.50 -9.90
CA LEU A 47 6.35 0.59 -8.77
C LEU A 47 5.59 0.96 -7.49
N SER A 48 5.64 0.06 -6.52
CA SER A 48 5.12 0.29 -5.17
C SER A 48 6.25 0.44 -4.16
N VAL A 49 6.24 1.55 -3.42
CA VAL A 49 7.24 1.84 -2.39
C VAL A 49 6.56 1.86 -1.03
N THR A 50 6.95 0.93 -0.16
CA THR A 50 6.40 0.77 1.18
C THR A 50 7.48 0.92 2.24
N ARG A 51 7.07 1.22 3.48
CA ARG A 51 8.00 1.25 4.61
C ARG A 51 8.48 -0.17 4.85
N SER A 52 9.80 -0.40 4.80
CA SER A 52 10.37 -1.64 5.33
C SER A 52 9.99 -1.73 6.81
N ARG A 53 9.11 -2.67 7.15
CA ARG A 53 8.87 -3.10 8.53
C ARG A 53 10.12 -3.89 8.93
N GLN A 54 11.23 -3.18 9.14
CA GLN A 54 12.43 -3.79 9.67
C GLN A 54 12.02 -4.50 10.95
N ALA A 55 12.18 -5.82 10.95
CA ALA A 55 11.83 -6.67 12.07
C ALA A 55 12.57 -6.16 13.30
N ALA A 56 11.86 -5.44 14.17
CA ALA A 56 12.29 -5.19 15.53
C ALA A 56 12.17 -6.53 16.29
N ALA A 57 13.06 -7.47 15.98
CA ALA A 57 13.14 -8.74 16.68
C ALA A 57 14.50 -9.42 16.40
N ALA A 58 15.57 -8.87 16.98
CA ALA A 58 16.74 -9.65 17.41
C ALA A 58 17.72 -8.78 18.21
N SER A 59 17.31 -8.27 19.38
CA SER A 59 18.18 -8.07 20.55
C SER A 59 17.37 -7.50 21.72
N ALA A 60 16.67 -8.37 22.45
CA ALA A 60 16.53 -8.34 23.92
C ALA A 60 15.57 -9.48 24.34
N MET A 61 16.01 -10.24 25.34
CA MET A 61 15.38 -11.42 25.94
C MET A 61 14.01 -11.16 26.61
N PRO A 62 13.24 -12.22 26.96
CA PRO A 62 11.85 -12.08 27.40
C PRO A 62 11.76 -11.76 28.89
N ALA A 63 10.91 -10.78 29.23
CA ALA A 63 10.41 -10.60 30.59
C ALA A 63 8.92 -10.25 30.54
N VAL A 64 8.17 -11.21 31.09
CA VAL A 64 6.76 -11.26 31.44
C VAL A 64 6.26 -9.95 32.05
N THR A 65 5.02 -9.53 31.72
CA THR A 65 3.87 -9.43 32.66
C THR A 65 2.77 -8.55 32.06
N GLU A 66 1.59 -9.15 31.97
CA GLU A 66 0.29 -8.57 31.65
C GLU A 66 -0.05 -7.35 32.51
N SER A 67 -0.72 -6.33 31.95
CA SER A 67 -2.10 -5.95 32.33
C SER A 67 -2.49 -4.54 31.89
N ALA A 68 -3.77 -4.44 31.50
CA ALA A 68 -4.66 -3.28 31.56
C ALA A 68 -4.38 -2.12 30.59
N ASP A 69 -5.23 -1.92 29.56
CA ASP A 69 -6.44 -1.07 29.61
C ASP A 69 -6.13 0.14 28.70
N ALA A 70 -6.84 0.44 27.60
CA ALA A 70 -8.27 0.56 27.45
C ALA A 70 -8.69 0.20 26.00
N ALA A 71 -9.72 -0.64 25.89
CA ALA A 71 -10.48 -0.79 24.67
C ALA A 71 -11.54 0.32 24.62
N GLU A 72 -11.26 1.41 23.92
CA GLU A 72 -12.33 2.23 23.35
C GLU A 72 -12.93 1.47 22.16
N PRO A 73 -14.25 1.28 22.07
CA PRO A 73 -14.88 0.74 20.89
C PRO A 73 -14.89 1.85 19.85
N THR A 74 -13.85 1.94 19.02
CA THR A 74 -13.88 2.77 17.82
C THR A 74 -15.04 2.25 16.99
N ALA A 75 -16.11 3.04 16.88
CA ALA A 75 -17.24 2.76 16.02
C ALA A 75 -16.71 2.31 14.65
N PRO A 76 -17.29 1.26 14.03
CA PRO A 76 -16.88 0.86 12.69
C PRO A 76 -17.17 2.04 11.77
N SER A 77 -16.12 2.76 11.37
CA SER A 77 -16.21 3.74 10.30
C SER A 77 -16.80 3.01 9.10
N LEU A 78 -17.89 3.51 8.55
CA LEU A 78 -18.56 2.96 7.37
C LEU A 78 -17.55 2.72 6.23
N ASP A 79 -16.53 3.58 6.13
CA ASP A 79 -15.41 3.47 5.19
C ASP A 79 -14.56 2.21 5.38
N ALA A 80 -14.37 1.74 6.62
CA ALA A 80 -13.62 0.51 6.89
C ALA A 80 -14.44 -0.73 6.49
N THR A 81 -15.77 -0.65 6.57
CA THR A 81 -16.66 -1.74 6.17
C THR A 81 -16.75 -1.84 4.64
N ALA A 82 -16.83 -0.70 3.94
CA ALA A 82 -16.79 -0.64 2.48
C ALA A 82 -15.42 -1.11 1.93
N ALA A 83 -14.31 -0.67 2.54
CA ALA A 83 -12.97 -1.12 2.15
C ALA A 83 -12.78 -2.64 2.35
N ASN A 84 -13.36 -3.21 3.41
CA ASN A 84 -13.32 -4.66 3.64
C ASN A 84 -14.16 -5.43 2.61
N SER A 85 -15.34 -4.91 2.26
CA SER A 85 -16.25 -5.52 1.28
C SER A 85 -15.64 -5.53 -0.13
N GLN A 86 -15.00 -4.42 -0.54
CA GLN A 86 -14.21 -4.36 -1.78
C GLN A 86 -13.07 -5.38 -1.80
N THR A 87 -12.39 -5.57 -0.66
CA THR A 87 -11.27 -6.53 -0.55
C THR A 87 -11.76 -7.98 -0.68
N GLU A 88 -12.94 -8.30 -0.14
CA GLU A 88 -13.55 -9.64 -0.28
C GLU A 88 -13.92 -9.95 -1.74
N VAL A 89 -14.48 -8.99 -2.47
CA VAL A 89 -14.84 -9.16 -3.89
C VAL A 89 -13.59 -9.46 -4.73
N LEU A 90 -12.50 -8.74 -4.50
CA LEU A 90 -11.23 -8.97 -5.22
C LEU A 90 -10.61 -10.33 -4.88
N ALA A 91 -10.66 -10.74 -3.61
CA ALA A 91 -10.18 -12.05 -3.18
C ALA A 91 -10.98 -13.20 -3.81
N ALA A 92 -12.31 -13.05 -3.93
CA ALA A 92 -13.16 -14.04 -4.60
C ALA A 92 -12.86 -14.16 -6.10
N LEU A 93 -12.56 -13.04 -6.77
CA LEU A 93 -12.15 -13.03 -8.17
C LEU A 93 -10.79 -13.72 -8.38
N GLU A 94 -9.82 -13.46 -7.50
CA GLU A 94 -8.50 -14.11 -7.53
C GLU A 94 -8.60 -15.63 -7.37
N ARG A 95 -9.51 -16.12 -6.51
CA ARG A 95 -9.79 -17.54 -6.33
C ARG A 95 -10.65 -18.16 -7.44
N GLY A 96 -11.21 -17.34 -8.34
CA GLY A 96 -12.13 -17.78 -9.39
C GLY A 96 -13.52 -18.20 -8.88
N GLU A 97 -13.91 -17.73 -7.69
CA GLU A 97 -15.23 -17.99 -7.09
C GLU A 97 -16.33 -17.14 -7.73
N ILE A 98 -15.97 -16.01 -8.32
CA ILE A 98 -16.85 -15.12 -9.08
C ILE A 98 -16.21 -14.74 -10.41
N ASP A 99 -17.05 -14.42 -11.39
CA ASP A 99 -16.59 -13.88 -12.68
C ASP A 99 -16.39 -12.35 -12.63
N VAL A 100 -15.81 -11.81 -13.70
CA VAL A 100 -15.49 -10.38 -13.82
C VAL A 100 -16.75 -9.52 -13.87
N ASP A 101 -17.83 -9.99 -14.50
CA ASP A 101 -19.08 -9.23 -14.62
C ASP A 101 -19.79 -9.09 -13.27
N GLU A 102 -19.78 -10.14 -12.46
CA GLU A 102 -20.29 -10.18 -11.10
C GLU A 102 -19.45 -9.29 -10.16
N ALA A 103 -18.12 -9.31 -10.28
CA ALA A 103 -17.25 -8.42 -9.51
C ALA A 103 -17.52 -6.95 -9.82
N MET A 104 -17.72 -6.59 -11.09
CA MET A 104 -18.02 -5.21 -11.51
C MET A 104 -19.37 -4.71 -10.96
N ARG A 105 -20.38 -5.58 -10.87
CA ARG A 105 -21.67 -5.21 -10.24
C ARG A 105 -21.51 -4.93 -8.75
N ARG A 106 -20.80 -5.78 -8.02
CA ARG A 106 -20.62 -5.64 -6.56
C ARG A 106 -19.79 -4.42 -6.17
N LEU A 107 -18.83 -4.01 -7.02
CA LEU A 107 -18.04 -2.81 -6.79
C LEU A 107 -18.77 -1.52 -7.16
N GLY A 108 -19.71 -1.57 -8.12
CA GLY A 108 -20.48 -0.40 -8.56
C GLY A 108 -21.58 0.02 -7.58
N ASP A 109 -22.15 -0.92 -6.83
CA ASP A 109 -23.21 -0.65 -5.85
C ASP A 109 -22.71 0.01 -4.55
N GLU A 110 -21.39 0.09 -4.31
CA GLU A 110 -20.80 0.69 -3.10
C GLU A 110 -20.23 2.12 -3.32
N SER A 111 -20.70 2.82 -4.36
CA SER A 111 -20.26 4.19 -4.73
C SER A 111 -21.17 5.31 -4.22
#